data_AF-A0A150FQH6-F1
#
_entry.id   AF-A0A150FQH6-F1
#
_cell.length_a   1.000
_cell.length_b   1.000
_cell.length_c   1.000
_cell.angle_alpha   90.00
_cell.angle_beta   90.00
_cell.angle_gamma   90.00
#
_symmetry.space_group_name_H-M   'P 1'
#
loop_
_entity.id
_entity.type
_entity.pdbx_description
1 polymer ?
#
loop_
_entity_poly.entity_id
_entity_poly.type
_entity_poly.pdbx_seq_one_letter_code
_entity_poly.pdbx_strand_id
1 'polypeptide(L)'
;MKKEIKEQVRKLDIKNMDETQKKAAKIFGMLILKRSILPLVLLISTFILSRILKLNFTITTVILLAVLVFGFFYIKKYRDKLQDLKYYEGKVIHVQKKGNYYELLLKNGKLPIKLTIKNGFDENKVRKNEFIRLYFNPSEKVAIIFE
;
A
#
# COMPACT_ATOMS: atom_id res chain seq x y z
N MET A 1 -21.43 19.12 -8.18
CA MET A 1 -20.42 18.10 -8.54
C MET A 1 -19.01 18.29 -7.94
N LYS A 2 -18.19 19.30 -8.30
CA LYS A 2 -16.80 19.40 -7.73
C LYS A 2 -16.73 19.76 -6.23
N LYS A 3 -17.76 20.37 -5.66
CA LYS A 3 -17.83 20.71 -4.23
C LYS A 3 -18.29 19.54 -3.36
N GLU A 4 -19.20 18.69 -3.85
CA GLU A 4 -19.72 17.52 -3.12
C GLU A 4 -18.66 16.42 -2.94
N ILE A 5 -17.78 16.23 -3.94
CA ILE A 5 -16.64 15.30 -3.81
C ILE A 5 -15.64 15.79 -2.75
N LYS A 6 -15.51 17.12 -2.57
CA LYS A 6 -14.61 17.72 -1.58
C LYS A 6 -15.16 17.61 -0.14
N GLU A 7 -16.48 17.50 0.00
CA GLU A 7 -17.16 17.28 1.29
C GLU A 7 -17.18 15.81 1.72
N GLN A 8 -17.33 14.87 0.78
CA GLN A 8 -17.24 13.43 1.11
C GLN A 8 -15.83 13.01 1.54
N VAL A 9 -14.78 13.66 1.01
CA VAL A 9 -13.39 13.43 1.45
C VAL A 9 -13.12 14.04 2.85
N ARG A 10 -13.96 14.97 3.32
CA ARG A 10 -13.80 15.66 4.62
C ARG A 10 -14.47 14.91 5.79
N LYS A 11 -15.25 13.85 5.53
CA LYS A 11 -15.93 13.00 6.52
C LYS A 11 -15.59 11.51 6.38
N LEU A 12 -14.33 11.19 6.08
CA LEU A 12 -13.80 9.85 6.39
C LEU A 12 -13.56 9.76 7.90
N ASP A 13 -14.65 9.73 8.67
CA ASP A 13 -14.61 9.38 10.07
C ASP A 13 -14.13 7.93 10.18
N ILE A 14 -12.91 7.75 10.69
CA ILE A 14 -12.31 6.44 11.00
C ILE A 14 -13.27 5.59 11.87
N LYS A 15 -14.21 6.25 12.57
CA LYS A 15 -15.29 5.63 13.34
C LYS A 15 -16.25 4.78 12.51
N ASN A 16 -16.59 5.17 11.28
CA ASN A 16 -17.61 4.51 10.45
C ASN A 16 -17.05 3.50 9.43
N MET A 17 -15.73 3.26 9.46
CA MET A 17 -15.11 2.27 8.58
C MET A 17 -15.36 0.85 9.09
N ASP A 18 -15.78 -0.01 8.17
CA ASP A 18 -15.88 -1.46 8.38
C ASP A 18 -14.51 -2.05 8.79
N GLU A 19 -14.51 -3.15 9.54
CA GLU A 19 -13.29 -3.74 10.11
C GLU A 19 -12.26 -4.09 9.02
N THR A 20 -12.76 -4.56 7.87
CA THR A 20 -11.97 -4.87 6.68
C THR A 20 -11.30 -3.61 6.11
N GLN A 21 -12.01 -2.48 6.08
CA GLN A 21 -11.48 -1.21 5.61
C GLN A 21 -10.44 -0.63 6.57
N LYS A 22 -10.66 -0.77 7.89
CA LYS A 22 -9.66 -0.37 8.91
C LYS A 22 -8.37 -1.18 8.79
N LYS A 23 -8.49 -2.50 8.58
CA LYS A 23 -7.33 -3.39 8.35
C LYS A 23 -6.60 -3.02 7.07
N ALA A 24 -7.31 -2.83 5.96
CA ALA A 24 -6.74 -2.39 4.70
C ALA A 24 -6.00 -1.05 4.83
N ALA A 25 -6.63 -0.06 5.46
CA ALA A 25 -6.02 1.25 5.71
C ALA A 25 -4.76 1.15 6.57
N LYS A 26 -4.75 0.29 7.59
CA LYS A 26 -3.56 0.04 8.44
C LYS A 26 -2.41 -0.57 7.64
N ILE A 27 -2.68 -1.57 6.80
CA ILE A 27 -1.68 -2.23 5.97
C ILE A 27 -1.09 -1.23 4.96
N PHE A 28 -1.95 -0.52 4.22
CA PHE A 28 -1.50 0.49 3.26
C PHE A 28 -0.74 1.62 3.94
N GLY A 29 -1.25 2.12 5.08
CA GLY A 29 -0.59 3.15 5.87
C GLY A 29 0.81 2.73 6.31
N MET A 30 0.97 1.49 6.81
CA MET A 30 2.28 0.97 7.22
C MET A 30 3.25 0.82 6.05
N LEU A 31 2.76 0.37 4.89
CA LEU A 31 3.58 0.23 3.67
C LEU A 31 4.04 1.58 3.14
N ILE A 32 3.14 2.55 3.08
CA ILE A 32 3.46 3.93 2.69
C ILE A 32 4.48 4.52 3.67
N LEU A 33 4.28 4.35 4.98
CA LEU A 33 5.20 4.86 5.99
C LEU A 33 6.61 4.28 5.84
N LYS A 34 6.73 2.97 5.63
CA LYS A 34 8.02 2.31 5.36
C LYS A 34 8.70 2.90 4.12
N ARG A 35 7.94 3.24 3.08
CA ARG A 35 8.49 3.82 1.85
C ARG A 35 8.84 5.30 1.98
N SER A 36 8.15 6.03 2.86
CA SER A 36 8.38 7.45 3.17
C SER A 36 9.66 7.72 3.97
N ILE A 37 10.29 6.70 4.55
CA ILE A 37 11.59 6.84 5.22
C ILE A 37 12.66 7.31 4.23
N LEU A 38 12.62 6.84 2.97
CA LEU A 38 13.61 7.18 1.95
C LEU A 38 13.68 8.70 1.67
N PRO A 39 12.59 9.40 1.33
CA PRO A 39 12.63 10.85 1.13
C PRO A 39 13.01 11.61 2.41
N LEU A 40 12.64 11.11 3.60
CA LEU A 40 13.02 11.72 4.87
C LEU A 40 14.55 11.70 5.07
N VAL A 41 15.18 10.54 4.83
CA VAL A 41 16.65 10.38 4.93
C VAL A 41 17.35 11.26 3.90
N LEU A 42 16.84 11.32 2.66
CA LEU A 42 17.35 12.21 1.61
C LEU A 42 17.30 13.69 2.01
N LEU A 43 16.23 14.11 2.69
CA LEU A 43 16.07 15.49 3.12
C LEU A 43 17.10 15.87 4.20
N ILE A 44 17.29 14.98 5.18
CA ILE A 44 18.30 15.16 6.24
C ILE A 44 19.72 15.16 5.66
N SER A 45 20.04 14.20 4.78
CA SER A 45 21.38 14.12 4.18
C SER A 45 21.69 15.34 3.31
N THR A 46 20.71 15.82 2.53
CA THR A 46 20.86 17.02 1.70
C THR A 46 21.07 18.27 2.56
N PHE A 47 20.38 18.38 3.69
CA PHE A 47 20.56 19.49 4.62
C PHE A 47 21.98 19.50 5.22
N ILE A 48 22.48 18.35 5.69
CA ILE A 48 23.83 18.23 6.24
C ILE A 48 24.88 18.53 5.17
N LEU A 49 24.72 17.98 3.95
CA LEU A 49 25.66 18.19 2.85
C LEU A 49 25.72 19.66 2.43
N SER A 50 24.58 20.35 2.41
CA SER A 50 24.52 21.78 2.10
C SER A 50 25.28 22.64 3.12
N ARG A 51 25.31 22.23 4.40
CA ARG A 51 26.08 22.90 5.45
C ARG A 51 27.59 22.67 5.29
N ILE A 52 28.00 21.45 4.97
CA ILE A 52 29.42 21.10 4.73
C ILE A 52 29.96 21.91 3.54
N LEU A 53 29.18 22.00 2.47
CA LEU A 53 29.54 22.73 1.24
C LEU A 53 29.39 24.25 1.37
N LYS A 54 28.97 24.76 2.54
CA LYS A 54 28.75 26.19 2.82
C LYS A 54 27.91 26.87 1.73
N LEU A 55 26.86 26.18 1.25
CA LEU A 55 25.99 26.70 0.20
C LEU A 55 25.20 27.91 0.71
N ASN A 56 24.97 28.88 -0.18
CA ASN A 56 24.11 30.02 0.11
C ASN A 56 22.70 29.56 0.50
N PHE A 57 22.05 30.32 1.37
CA PHE A 57 20.72 29.99 1.88
C PHE A 57 19.68 29.81 0.77
N THR A 58 19.71 30.66 -0.25
CA THR A 58 18.82 30.57 -1.43
C THR A 58 19.05 29.29 -2.23
N ILE A 59 20.31 28.87 -2.40
CA ILE A 59 20.63 27.66 -3.15
C ILE A 59 20.18 26.42 -2.35
N THR A 60 20.45 26.42 -1.04
CA THR A 60 20.05 25.33 -0.14
C THR A 60 18.54 25.16 -0.11
N THR A 61 17.77 26.25 -0.06
CA THR A 61 16.29 26.21 -0.05
C THR A 61 15.72 25.67 -1.37
N VAL A 62 16.27 26.06 -2.52
CA VAL A 62 15.86 25.52 -3.83
C VAL A 62 16.11 24.01 -3.91
N ILE A 63 17.27 23.55 -3.44
CA ILE A 63 17.61 22.11 -3.44
C ILE A 63 16.65 21.33 -2.53
N LEU A 64 16.37 21.84 -1.32
CA LEU A 64 15.44 21.18 -0.39
C LEU A 64 14.01 21.11 -0.96
N LEU A 65 13.56 22.18 -1.63
CA LEU A 65 12.28 22.19 -2.35
C LEU A 65 12.26 21.13 -3.45
N ALA A 66 13.33 21.00 -4.23
CA ALA A 66 13.44 19.97 -5.26
C ALA A 66 13.35 18.56 -4.66
N VAL A 67 14.04 18.30 -3.55
CA VAL A 67 13.97 17.00 -2.84
C VAL A 67 12.56 16.72 -2.32
N LEU A 68 11.87 17.73 -1.78
CA LEU A 68 10.48 17.61 -1.33
C LEU A 68 9.52 17.27 -2.47
N VAL A 69 9.64 17.98 -3.60
CA VAL A 69 8.81 17.70 -4.79
C VAL A 69 9.08 16.29 -5.31
N PHE A 70 10.35 15.88 -5.40
CA PHE A 70 10.72 14.54 -5.80
C PHE A 70 10.17 13.47 -4.85
N GLY A 71 10.32 13.69 -3.53
CA GLY A 71 9.79 12.81 -2.49
C GLY A 71 8.27 12.67 -2.56
N PHE A 72 7.56 13.77 -2.83
CA PHE A 72 6.11 13.77 -3.02
C PHE A 72 5.70 12.89 -4.22
N PHE A 73 6.32 13.07 -5.39
CA PHE A 73 6.01 12.26 -6.57
C PHE A 73 6.37 10.79 -6.36
N TYR A 74 7.46 10.51 -5.65
CA TYR A 74 7.87 9.15 -5.30
C TYR A 74 6.81 8.43 -4.45
N ILE A 75 6.35 9.08 -3.37
CA ILE A 75 5.29 8.53 -2.50
C ILE A 75 3.97 8.43 -3.26
N LYS A 76 3.62 9.44 -4.06
CA LYS A 76 2.40 9.45 -4.87
C LYS A 76 2.36 8.25 -5.82
N LYS A 77 3.43 8.02 -6.58
CA LYS A 77 3.54 6.87 -7.49
C LYS A 77 3.43 5.53 -6.76
N TYR A 78 3.98 5.44 -5.55
CA TYR A 78 3.85 4.23 -4.73
C TYR A 78 2.41 4.01 -4.24
N ARG A 79 1.75 5.07 -3.77
CA ARG A 79 0.34 5.01 -3.37
C ARG A 79 -0.56 4.60 -4.54
N ASP A 80 -0.33 5.17 -5.72
CA ASP A 80 -1.12 4.84 -6.90
C ASP A 80 -0.92 3.37 -7.31
N LYS A 81 0.32 2.83 -7.17
CA LYS A 81 0.58 1.39 -7.30
C LYS A 81 -0.17 0.56 -6.28
N LEU A 82 -0.26 0.99 -5.01
CA LEU A 82 -1.01 0.27 -3.97
C LEU A 82 -2.52 0.21 -4.25
N GLN A 83 -3.05 1.23 -4.93
CA GLN A 83 -4.45 1.31 -5.33
C GLN A 83 -4.81 0.43 -6.54
N ASP A 84 -3.82 -0.11 -7.26
CA ASP A 84 -4.03 -1.07 -8.35
C ASP A 84 -4.45 -2.45 -7.81
N LEU A 85 -5.69 -2.52 -7.33
CA LEU A 85 -6.29 -3.70 -6.74
C LEU A 85 -7.11 -4.45 -7.79
N LYS A 86 -6.74 -5.71 -8.01
CA LYS A 86 -7.49 -6.63 -8.86
C LYS A 86 -8.41 -7.48 -8.01
N TYR A 87 -9.66 -7.60 -8.43
CA TYR A 87 -10.64 -8.43 -7.77
C TYR A 87 -10.46 -9.89 -8.17
N TYR A 88 -10.48 -10.78 -7.17
CA TYR A 88 -10.48 -12.23 -7.35
C TYR A 88 -11.55 -12.84 -6.46
N GLU A 89 -12.26 -13.82 -6.99
CA GLU A 89 -13.18 -14.66 -6.24
C GLU A 89 -12.95 -16.12 -6.61
N GLY A 90 -13.21 -17.04 -5.68
CA GLY A 90 -13.11 -18.47 -5.96
C GLY A 90 -13.00 -19.33 -4.72
N LYS A 91 -13.03 -20.65 -4.95
CA LYS A 91 -12.88 -21.64 -3.88
C LYS A 91 -11.40 -21.86 -3.56
N VAL A 92 -11.04 -21.78 -2.29
CA VAL A 92 -9.68 -22.01 -1.81
C VAL A 92 -9.32 -23.48 -1.97
N ILE A 93 -8.38 -23.78 -2.86
CA ILE A 93 -7.86 -25.14 -3.05
C ILE A 93 -6.76 -25.42 -2.03
N HIS A 94 -5.89 -24.43 -1.82
CA HIS A 94 -4.70 -24.59 -0.99
C HIS A 94 -4.18 -23.24 -0.49
N VAL A 95 -3.69 -23.24 0.74
CA VAL A 95 -2.99 -22.12 1.39
C VAL A 95 -1.68 -22.69 1.91
N GLN A 96 -0.56 -22.11 1.51
CA GLN A 96 0.76 -22.54 1.97
C GLN A 96 1.57 -21.34 2.45
N LYS A 97 2.09 -21.41 3.68
CA LYS A 97 3.07 -20.46 4.19
C LYS A 97 4.47 -20.84 3.72
N LYS A 98 5.15 -19.95 3.01
CA LYS A 98 6.54 -20.08 2.56
C LYS A 98 7.37 -18.95 3.14
N GLY A 99 7.86 -19.16 4.36
CA GLY A 99 8.65 -18.18 5.10
C GLY A 99 7.87 -16.88 5.31
N ASN A 100 8.24 -15.84 4.53
CA ASN A 100 7.68 -14.48 4.63
C ASN A 100 6.52 -14.20 3.67
N TYR A 101 5.99 -15.20 2.97
CA TYR A 101 4.84 -15.02 2.09
C TYR A 101 3.91 -16.23 2.12
N TYR A 102 2.67 -16.02 1.71
CA TYR A 102 1.65 -17.04 1.50
C TYR A 102 1.46 -17.29 0.01
N GLU A 103 1.32 -18.55 -0.36
CA GLU A 103 0.78 -18.96 -1.64
C GLU A 103 -0.67 -19.39 -1.46
N LEU A 104 -1.57 -18.68 -2.11
CA LEU A 104 -3.00 -18.98 -2.13
C LEU A 104 -3.37 -19.48 -3.52
N LEU A 105 -4.01 -20.65 -3.58
CA LEU A 105 -4.56 -21.22 -4.81
C LEU A 105 -6.08 -21.12 -4.78
N LEU A 106 -6.63 -20.34 -5.71
CA LEU A 106 -8.07 -20.16 -5.90
C LEU A 106 -8.53 -20.91 -7.14
N LYS A 107 -9.64 -21.65 -7.03
CA LYS A 107 -10.36 -22.20 -8.18
C LYS A 107 -11.49 -21.26 -8.55
N ASN A 108 -11.41 -20.66 -9.72
CA ASN A 108 -12.54 -19.97 -10.35
C ASN A 108 -12.64 -20.46 -11.80
N GLY A 109 -13.61 -21.32 -12.09
CA GLY A 109 -13.73 -21.98 -13.40
C GLY A 109 -12.68 -23.07 -13.65
N LYS A 110 -12.11 -23.10 -14.87
CA LYS A 110 -11.28 -24.21 -15.37
C LYS A 110 -9.83 -24.17 -14.89
N LEU A 111 -9.24 -22.98 -14.75
CA LEU A 111 -7.82 -22.82 -14.40
C LEU A 111 -7.67 -22.28 -12.97
N PRO A 112 -6.82 -22.90 -12.13
CA PRO A 112 -6.54 -22.37 -10.80
C PRO A 112 -5.66 -21.12 -10.88
N ILE A 113 -6.00 -20.11 -10.08
CA ILE A 113 -5.25 -18.86 -9.96
C ILE A 113 -4.33 -18.97 -8.75
N LYS A 114 -3.02 -18.81 -8.98
CA LYS A 114 -2.01 -18.78 -7.91
C LYS A 114 -1.70 -17.34 -7.53
N LEU A 115 -1.94 -16.97 -6.29
CA LEU A 115 -1.65 -15.67 -5.71
C LEU A 115 -0.52 -15.78 -4.68
N THR A 116 0.53 -14.97 -4.84
CA THR A 116 1.60 -14.87 -3.85
C THR A 116 1.37 -13.63 -3.01
N ILE A 117 1.06 -13.79 -1.74
CA ILE A 117 0.67 -12.72 -0.83
C ILE A 117 1.77 -12.51 0.21
N LYS A 118 2.33 -11.31 0.27
CA LYS A 118 3.34 -10.92 1.25
C LYS A 118 2.74 -10.20 2.46
N ASN A 119 1.71 -9.38 2.25
CA ASN A 119 1.12 -8.56 3.30
C ASN A 119 -0.42 -8.62 3.24
N GLY A 120 -1.07 -8.51 4.40
CA GLY A 120 -2.52 -8.38 4.52
C GLY A 120 -3.34 -9.67 4.49
N PHE A 121 -2.68 -10.82 4.36
CA PHE A 121 -3.35 -12.12 4.47
C PHE A 121 -3.53 -12.52 5.94
N ASP A 122 -4.73 -12.96 6.30
CA ASP A 122 -5.05 -13.49 7.62
C ASP A 122 -5.32 -15.00 7.48
N GLU A 123 -4.37 -15.82 7.93
CA GLU A 123 -4.48 -17.30 7.84
C GLU A 123 -5.71 -17.83 8.57
N ASN A 124 -6.16 -17.15 9.63
CA ASN A 124 -7.27 -17.61 10.46
C ASN A 124 -8.63 -17.47 9.76
N LYS A 125 -8.71 -16.60 8.74
CA LYS A 125 -9.93 -16.32 7.99
C LYS A 125 -10.07 -17.13 6.71
N VAL A 126 -9.09 -17.97 6.36
CA VAL A 126 -9.09 -18.67 5.08
C VAL A 126 -8.88 -20.17 5.29
N ARG A 127 -9.96 -20.94 5.13
CA ARG A 127 -9.90 -22.40 5.20
C ARG A 127 -9.92 -23.03 3.81
N LYS A 128 -9.36 -24.24 3.71
CA LYS A 128 -9.48 -25.06 2.50
C LYS A 128 -10.96 -25.31 2.21
N ASN A 129 -11.34 -25.24 0.94
CA ASN A 129 -12.71 -25.38 0.42
C ASN A 129 -13.67 -24.22 0.75
N GLU A 130 -13.19 -23.13 1.33
CA GLU A 130 -14.00 -21.93 1.53
C GLU A 130 -14.07 -21.11 0.24
N PHE A 131 -15.21 -20.48 -0.03
CA PHE A 131 -15.33 -19.53 -1.14
C PHE A 131 -14.99 -18.15 -0.59
N ILE A 132 -13.96 -17.51 -1.17
CA ILE A 132 -13.51 -16.21 -0.70
C ILE A 132 -13.51 -15.19 -1.82
N ARG A 133 -13.73 -13.93 -1.46
CA ARG A 133 -13.60 -12.77 -2.33
C ARG A 133 -12.45 -11.93 -1.79
N LEU A 134 -11.57 -11.47 -2.66
CA LEU A 134 -10.43 -10.67 -2.24
C LEU A 134 -10.02 -9.65 -3.30
N TYR A 135 -9.45 -8.56 -2.81
CA TYR A 135 -8.69 -7.64 -3.63
C TYR A 135 -7.22 -7.95 -3.49
N PHE A 136 -6.53 -8.17 -4.60
CA PHE A 136 -5.10 -8.44 -4.62
C PHE A 136 -4.37 -7.40 -5.46
N ASN A 137 -3.32 -6.86 -4.87
CA ASN A 137 -2.36 -6.01 -5.56
C ASN A 137 -1.20 -6.88 -6.09
N PRO A 138 -1.05 -7.07 -7.41
CA PRO A 138 0.03 -7.90 -7.96
C PRO A 138 1.42 -7.28 -7.80
N SER A 139 1.52 -5.94 -7.78
CA SER A 139 2.78 -5.22 -7.68
C SER A 139 3.41 -5.38 -6.30
N GLU A 140 2.62 -5.13 -5.25
CA GLU A 140 3.09 -5.13 -3.86
C GLU A 140 2.74 -6.43 -3.13
N LYS A 141 2.07 -7.37 -3.81
CA LYS A 141 1.66 -8.67 -3.28
C LYS A 141 0.83 -8.53 -2.00
N VAL A 142 -0.08 -7.56 -1.98
CA VAL A 142 -0.99 -7.30 -0.86
C VAL A 142 -2.34 -7.93 -1.16
N ALA A 143 -2.92 -8.67 -0.23
CA ALA A 143 -4.30 -9.14 -0.34
C ALA A 143 -5.16 -8.56 0.76
N ILE A 144 -6.41 -8.25 0.44
CA ILE A 144 -7.46 -7.86 1.38
C ILE A 144 -8.64 -8.77 1.11
N ILE A 145 -8.99 -9.61 2.09
CA ILE A 145 -10.14 -10.49 2.02
C ILE A 145 -11.39 -9.67 2.35
N PHE A 146 -12.41 -9.77 1.49
CA PHE A 146 -13.75 -9.28 1.74
C PHE A 146 -14.64 -10.52 1.96
N GLU A 147 -15.28 -10.59 3.13
CA GLU A 147 -16.32 -11.60 3.40
C GLU A 147 -17.54 -11.36 2.50
#